data_AF-A0AAW0A3R4-F1
#
_entry.id   AF-A0AAW0A3R4-F1
#
_cell.length_a   1.000
_cell.length_b   1.000
_cell.length_c   1.000
_cell.angle_alpha   90.00
_cell.angle_beta   90.00
_cell.angle_gamma   90.00
#
_symmetry.space_group_name_H-M   'P 1'
#
loop_
_entity.id
_entity.type
_entity.pdbx_description
1 polymer ?
#
loop_
_entity_poly.entity_id
_entity_poly.type
_entity_poly.pdbx_seq_one_letter_code
_entity_poly.pdbx_strand_id
1 'polypeptide(L)'
;MFPPTAEIWGSVPVPADDSKPDLPLRLLIALAIYGSPSKALTLGQIYDALIWQFPWFRTHNKEGTWKSSVRHSLSRNGEFVNLKRSRGRSGLWTLMA
;
A
#
# COMPACT_ATOMS: atom_id res chain seq x y z
N MET A 1 6.75 -5.20 13.90
CA MET A 1 5.72 -4.20 13.55
C MET A 1 6.45 -3.09 12.82
N PHE A 2 6.08 -2.83 11.58
CA PHE A 2 6.83 -1.96 10.68
C PHE A 2 6.06 -0.66 10.55
N PRO A 3 6.40 0.43 11.26
CA PRO A 3 5.98 1.73 10.78
C PRO A 3 6.90 2.04 9.58
N PRO A 4 6.35 2.31 8.38
CA PRO A 4 7.10 3.05 7.37
C PRO A 4 7.54 4.37 8.02
N THR A 5 8.72 4.88 7.69
CA THR A 5 9.28 6.07 8.34
C THR A 5 8.22 7.18 8.46
N ALA A 6 7.93 7.57 9.71
CA ALA A 6 6.86 8.50 10.06
C ALA A 6 6.94 9.84 9.29
N GLU A 7 8.10 10.16 8.74
CA GLU A 7 8.38 11.36 7.95
C GLU A 7 7.49 11.49 6.70
N ILE A 8 7.30 10.42 5.92
CA ILE A 8 6.51 10.50 4.68
C ILE A 8 5.03 10.66 5.00
N TRP A 9 4.54 9.86 5.96
CA TRP A 9 3.13 9.87 6.33
C TRP A 9 2.70 11.13 7.08
N GLY A 10 3.61 11.78 7.80
CA GLY A 10 3.33 13.04 8.51
C GLY A 10 2.96 14.20 7.59
N SER A 11 3.30 14.12 6.30
CA SER A 11 2.95 15.13 5.28
C SER A 11 1.75 14.74 4.41
N VAL A 12 1.21 13.53 4.58
CA VAL A 12 0.09 13.03 3.78
C VAL A 12 -1.22 13.46 4.43
N PRO A 13 -2.11 14.20 3.71
CA PRO A 13 -3.40 14.58 4.27
C PRO A 13 -4.24 13.33 4.54
N VAL A 14 -4.64 13.15 5.79
CA VAL A 14 -5.61 12.13 6.21
C VAL A 14 -6.96 12.82 6.41
N PRO A 15 -8.04 12.37 5.75
CA PRO A 15 -9.36 12.94 5.97
C PRO A 15 -9.77 12.89 7.44
N ALA A 16 -10.33 13.98 7.95
CA ALA A 16 -10.71 14.10 9.37
C ALA A 16 -11.98 13.31 9.74
N ASP A 17 -12.75 12.87 8.74
CA ASP A 17 -14.04 12.22 8.86
C ASP A 17 -13.98 10.71 8.58
N ASP A 18 -12.78 10.11 8.61
CA ASP A 18 -12.53 8.70 8.28
C ASP A 18 -13.01 8.30 6.87
N SER A 19 -13.24 9.28 5.99
CA SER A 19 -13.60 9.04 4.60
C SER A 19 -12.42 8.47 3.80
N LYS A 20 -12.74 7.97 2.61
CA LYS A 20 -11.74 7.42 1.71
C LYS A 20 -10.74 8.51 1.34
N PRO A 21 -9.41 8.25 1.40
CA PRO A 21 -8.43 9.24 1.00
C PRO A 21 -8.62 9.69 -0.46
N ASP A 22 -8.51 11.00 -0.71
CA ASP A 22 -8.63 11.60 -2.05
C ASP A 22 -7.42 11.34 -2.96
N LEU A 23 -6.39 10.68 -2.43
CA LEU A 23 -5.20 10.32 -3.20
C LEU A 23 -5.46 9.09 -4.08
N PRO A 24 -4.92 9.06 -5.31
CA PRO A 24 -4.98 7.88 -6.16
C PRO A 24 -4.40 6.65 -5.48
N LEU A 25 -5.04 5.49 -5.62
CA LEU A 25 -4.59 4.24 -4.97
C LEU A 25 -3.14 3.87 -5.35
N ARG A 26 -2.72 4.15 -6.58
CA ARG A 26 -1.32 3.97 -7.01
C ARG A 26 -0.35 4.78 -6.15
N LEU A 27 -0.70 6.03 -5.82
CA LEU A 27 0.14 6.90 -5.01
C LEU A 27 0.19 6.40 -3.56
N LEU A 28 -0.94 5.95 -3.02
CA LEU A 28 -0.98 5.36 -1.68
C LEU A 28 -0.07 4.12 -1.57
N ILE A 29 -0.10 3.25 -2.58
CA ILE A 29 0.78 2.06 -2.66
C ILE A 29 2.24 2.48 -2.83
N ALA A 30 2.52 3.45 -3.69
CA ALA A 30 3.88 3.94 -3.92
C ALA A 30 4.47 4.57 -2.66
N LEU A 31 3.70 5.38 -1.92
CA LEU A 31 4.10 5.95 -0.63
C LEU A 31 4.37 4.87 0.42
N ALA A 32 3.56 3.81 0.46
CA ALA A 32 3.80 2.68 1.36
C ALA A 32 5.12 1.96 1.05
N ILE A 33 5.36 1.66 -0.24
CA ILE A 33 6.61 1.03 -0.68
C ILE A 33 7.80 1.96 -0.43
N TYR A 34 7.69 3.23 -0.81
CA TYR A 34 8.74 4.23 -0.64
C TYR A 34 9.04 4.50 0.84
N GLY A 35 8.05 4.50 1.72
CA GLY A 35 8.25 4.66 3.17
C GLY A 35 8.86 3.44 3.86
N SER A 36 8.97 2.30 3.18
CA SER A 36 9.63 1.12 3.74
C SER A 36 11.17 1.26 3.66
N PRO A 37 11.94 0.91 4.71
CA PRO A 37 13.40 0.86 4.67
C PRO A 37 13.97 -0.02 3.55
N SER A 38 13.28 -1.11 3.19
CA SER A 38 13.68 -2.01 2.10
C SER A 38 13.26 -1.52 0.71
N LYS A 39 12.51 -0.42 0.62
CA LYS A 39 11.85 0.05 -0.61
C LYS A 39 11.05 -1.04 -1.33
N ALA A 40 10.61 -2.05 -0.58
CA ALA A 40 9.93 -3.22 -1.08
C ALA A 40 9.06 -3.85 0.01
N LEU A 41 7.82 -4.20 -0.33
CA LEU A 41 6.83 -4.74 0.61
C LEU A 41 6.11 -5.95 0.02
N THR A 42 5.73 -6.90 0.86
CA THR A 42 4.75 -7.93 0.50
C THR A 42 3.36 -7.31 0.33
N LEU A 43 2.46 -8.01 -0.37
CA LEU A 43 1.06 -7.60 -0.50
C LEU A 43 0.37 -7.38 0.87
N GLY A 44 0.67 -8.24 1.85
CA GLY A 44 0.14 -8.11 3.21
C GLY A 44 0.64 -6.84 3.90
N GLN A 45 1.94 -6.54 3.81
CA GLN A 45 2.50 -5.32 4.39
C GLN A 45 1.95 -4.05 3.73
N ILE A 46 1.62 -4.08 2.44
CA ILE A 46 0.93 -2.96 1.78
C ILE A 46 -0.45 -2.75 2.40
N TYR A 47 -1.21 -3.82 2.67
CA TYR A 47 -2.49 -3.70 3.36
C TYR A 47 -2.32 -3.10 4.77
N ASP A 48 -1.35 -3.59 5.53
CA ASP A 48 -1.09 -3.13 6.89
C ASP A 48 -0.71 -1.65 6.92
N ALA A 49 0.12 -1.19 5.98
CA ALA A 49 0.49 0.22 5.86
C ALA A 49 -0.72 1.12 5.59
N LEU A 50 -1.62 0.70 4.69
CA LEU A 50 -2.84 1.47 4.39
C LEU A 50 -3.81 1.50 5.58
N ILE A 51 -4.00 0.38 6.28
CA ILE A 51 -4.86 0.27 7.48
C ILE A 51 -4.30 1.09 8.65
N TRP A 52 -2.98 1.14 8.77
CA TRP A 52 -2.29 1.92 9.79
C TRP A 52 -2.49 3.42 9.54
N GLN A 53 -2.30 3.86 8.30
CA GLN A 53 -2.36 5.28 7.96
C GLN A 53 -3.78 5.84 7.85
N PHE A 54 -4.69 5.15 7.17
CA PHE A 54 -6.01 5.69 6.86
C PHE A 54 -7.13 4.86 7.51
N PRO A 55 -7.90 5.47 8.44
CA PRO A 55 -9.00 4.79 9.14
C PRO A 55 -10.00 4.11 8.21
N TRP A 56 -10.26 4.68 7.03
CA TRP A 56 -11.16 4.10 6.02
C TRP A 56 -10.81 2.65 5.65
N PHE A 57 -9.53 2.31 5.46
CA PHE A 57 -9.14 0.93 5.13
C PHE A 57 -9.32 -0.03 6.32
N ARG A 58 -9.23 0.49 7.54
CA ARG A 58 -9.45 -0.29 8.77
C ARG A 58 -10.93 -0.67 8.92
N THR A 59 -11.84 0.27 8.72
CA THR A 59 -13.29 0.05 8.80
C THR A 59 -13.77 -0.91 7.71
N HIS A 60 -13.24 -0.78 6.49
CA HIS A 60 -13.62 -1.62 5.34
C HIS A 60 -12.76 -2.90 5.19
N ASN A 61 -11.97 -3.28 6.19
CA ASN A 61 -10.99 -4.39 6.09
C ASN A 61 -11.65 -5.76 5.76
N LYS A 62 -12.91 -5.95 6.18
CA LYS A 62 -13.69 -7.18 5.99
C LYS A 62 -14.32 -7.30 4.59
N GLU A 63 -14.54 -6.20 3.89
CA GLU A 63 -15.28 -6.18 2.62
C GLU A 63 -14.48 -6.72 1.44
N GLY A 64 -13.14 -6.69 1.51
CA GLY A 64 -12.25 -7.24 0.49
C GLY A 64 -12.16 -6.46 -0.83
N THR A 65 -13.14 -5.59 -1.14
CA THR A 65 -13.21 -4.78 -2.37
C THR A 65 -11.94 -3.97 -2.61
N TRP A 66 -11.49 -3.19 -1.61
CA TRP A 66 -10.29 -2.36 -1.75
C TRP A 66 -9.01 -3.20 -1.89
N LYS A 67 -8.95 -4.39 -1.26
CA LYS A 67 -7.81 -5.33 -1.42
C LYS A 67 -7.73 -5.86 -2.85
N SER A 68 -8.88 -6.06 -3.50
CA SER A 68 -8.94 -6.40 -4.92
C SER A 68 -8.40 -5.27 -5.78
N SER A 69 -8.80 -4.03 -5.50
CA SER A 69 -8.27 -2.84 -6.18
C SER A 69 -6.76 -2.68 -6.00
N VAL A 70 -6.21 -3.01 -4.82
CA VAL A 70 -4.75 -2.99 -4.59
C VAL A 70 -4.04 -4.02 -5.46
N ARG A 71 -4.50 -5.27 -5.49
CA ARG A 71 -3.92 -6.32 -6.36
C ARG A 71 -3.97 -5.95 -7.83
N HIS A 72 -5.09 -5.38 -8.27
CA HIS A 72 -5.29 -4.87 -9.62
C HIS A 72 -4.34 -3.73 -9.95
N SER A 73 -4.15 -2.78 -9.02
CA SER A 73 -3.24 -1.65 -9.18
C SER A 73 -1.78 -2.12 -9.30
N LEU A 74 -1.35 -3.05 -8.46
CA LEU A 74 0.00 -3.62 -8.51
C LEU A 74 0.28 -4.35 -9.83
N SER A 75 -0.73 -5.00 -10.42
CA SER A 75 -0.55 -5.77 -11.66
C SER A 75 -0.67 -4.91 -12.93
N ARG A 76 -1.45 -3.83 -12.90
CA ARG A 76 -1.71 -2.99 -14.07
C ARG A 76 -0.72 -1.85 -14.26
N ASN A 77 -0.21 -1.26 -13.18
CA ASN A 77 0.68 -0.11 -13.30
C ASN A 77 2.11 -0.61 -13.45
N GLY A 78 2.78 -0.22 -14.54
CA GLY A 78 4.16 -0.62 -14.83
C GLY A 78 5.18 -0.13 -13.81
N GLU A 79 4.82 0.85 -12.97
CA GLU A 79 5.66 1.36 -11.88
C GLU A 79 5.88 0.32 -10.75
N PHE A 80 5.05 -0.71 -10.64
CA PHE A 80 5.18 -1.74 -9.60
C PHE A 80 5.76 -3.03 -10.16
N VAL A 81 6.85 -3.51 -9.57
CA VAL A 81 7.53 -4.74 -10.00
C VAL A 81 7.54 -5.75 -8.87
N ASN A 82 7.22 -7.00 -9.18
CA ASN A 82 7.33 -8.10 -8.22
C ASN A 82 8.70 -8.81 -8.37
N LEU A 83 9.56 -8.67 -7.35
CA LEU A 83 10.94 -9.17 -7.34
C LEU A 83 11.07 -10.70 -7.30
N LYS A 84 10.05 -11.42 -6.83
CA LYS A 84 10.09 -12.88 -6.64
C LYS A 84 8.81 -13.50 -7.16
N ARG A 85 8.57 -13.38 -8.47
CA ARG A 85 7.45 -14.00 -9.18
C ARG A 85 7.59 -15.54 -9.21
N SER A 86 7.57 -16.17 -8.04
CA SER A 86 7.55 -17.62 -7.83
C SER A 86 6.11 -18.05 -7.66
N ARG A 87 5.67 -19.03 -8.47
CA ARG A 87 4.32 -19.60 -8.42
C ARG A 87 4.09 -20.20 -7.03
N GLY A 88 3.37 -19.47 -6.15
CA GLY A 88 2.92 -19.97 -4.85
C GLY A 88 3.33 -19.17 -3.61
N ARG A 89 4.26 -18.20 -3.70
CA ARG A 89 4.56 -17.27 -2.59
C ARG A 89 4.31 -15.83 -2.99
N SER A 90 3.72 -15.04 -2.10
CA SER A 90 3.57 -13.60 -2.27
C SER A 90 4.95 -12.95 -2.37
N GLY A 91 5.35 -12.56 -3.58
CA GLY A 91 6.62 -11.87 -3.79
C GLY A 91 6.61 -10.44 -3.21
N LEU A 92 7.80 -9.84 -3.19
CA LEU A 92 8.00 -8.46 -2.76
C LEU A 92 7.72 -7.52 -3.93
N TRP A 93 6.91 -6.49 -3.69
CA TRP A 93 6.61 -5.42 -4.63
C TRP A 93 7.50 -4.22 -4.35
N THR A 94 8.15 -3.70 -5.40
CA THR A 94 9.00 -2.50 -5.38
C THR A 94 8.53 -1.52 -6.44
N LEU A 95 9.02 -0.28 -6.37
CA LEU A 95 8.92 0.67 -7.47
C LEU A 95 9.97 0.36 -8.54
N MET A 96 9.60 0.46 -9.81
CA MET A 96 10.53 0.46 -10.93
C MET A 96 11.37 1.74 -10.83
N ALA A 97 12.69 1.58 -10.76
CA ALA A 97 13.66 2.67 -10.72
C ALA A 97 13.82 3.32 -12.10
#